data_AF-A0A1W9PB56-F1
#
_entry.id   AF-A0A1W9PB56-F1
#
_cell.length_a   1.000
_cell.length_b   1.000
_cell.length_c   1.000
_cell.angle_alpha   90.00
_cell.angle_beta   90.00
_cell.angle_gamma   90.00
#
_symmetry.space_group_name_H-M   'P 1'
#
loop_
_entity.id
_entity.type
_entity.pdbx_description
1 polymer ?
#
loop_
_entity_poly.entity_id
_entity_poly.type
_entity_poly.pdbx_seq_one_letter_code
_entity_poly.pdbx_strand_id
1 'polypeptide(L)'
;MNIKYKGKPLKVLDEVIEQIIEKTRKYGIYTNSEVYLRGIRKFFEDKSKIDIDCFAGFFLCNISWEGYVVPCAFIPPVGNVKNEPFEKIWNSQRFNEVRKEIKKGNCQKCWMGCFIEPSFRCSLKFAIRNPIKYISDMRFFYRYT
;
A
#
# COMPACT_ATOMS: atom_id res chain seq x y z
N MET A 1 -13.28 -12.10 -5.18
CA MET A 1 -13.73 -12.81 -3.97
C MET A 1 -13.91 -11.81 -2.84
N ASN A 2 -15.13 -11.61 -2.31
CA ASN A 2 -15.40 -10.70 -1.18
C ASN A 2 -15.42 -11.52 0.11
N ILE A 3 -14.24 -11.85 0.65
CA ILE A 3 -14.15 -12.55 1.92
C ILE A 3 -14.44 -11.54 3.04
N LYS A 4 -15.46 -11.82 3.86
CA LYS A 4 -15.78 -11.04 5.07
C LYS A 4 -15.80 -11.98 6.26
N TYR A 5 -14.97 -11.68 7.25
CA TYR A 5 -14.94 -12.41 8.52
C TYR A 5 -15.67 -11.63 9.61
N LYS A 6 -16.22 -12.35 10.60
CA LYS A 6 -16.88 -11.78 11.79
C LYS A 6 -16.63 -12.65 13.01
N GLY A 7 -16.71 -12.06 14.20
CA GLY A 7 -16.65 -12.82 15.47
C GLY A 7 -15.27 -13.40 15.75
N LYS A 8 -15.23 -14.68 16.16
CA LYS A 8 -14.03 -15.36 16.69
C LYS A 8 -12.77 -15.22 15.81
N PRO A 9 -12.81 -15.39 14.46
CA PRO A 9 -11.62 -15.23 13.63
C PRO A 9 -10.99 -13.84 13.69
N LEU A 10 -11.79 -12.78 13.76
CA LEU A 10 -11.27 -11.41 13.86
C LEU A 10 -10.62 -11.16 15.22
N LYS A 11 -11.17 -11.71 16.29
CA LYS A 11 -10.57 -11.62 17.63
C LYS A 11 -9.20 -12.31 17.67
N VAL A 12 -9.10 -13.51 17.11
CA VAL A 12 -7.82 -14.24 17.00
C VAL A 12 -6.82 -13.43 16.15
N LEU A 13 -7.27 -12.84 15.06
CA LEU A 13 -6.42 -11.98 14.22
C LEU A 13 -5.87 -10.78 15.00
N ASP A 14 -6.70 -10.12 15.81
CA ASP A 14 -6.28 -9.01 16.67
C ASP A 14 -5.22 -9.46 17.68
N GLU A 15 -5.44 -10.59 18.36
CA GLU A 15 -4.48 -11.15 19.32
C GLU A 15 -3.13 -11.49 18.65
N VAL A 16 -3.15 -12.06 17.44
CA VAL A 16 -1.94 -12.39 16.67
C VAL A 16 -1.21 -11.12 16.21
N ILE A 17 -1.94 -10.08 15.76
CA ILE A 17 -1.34 -8.80 15.36
C ILE A 17 -0.61 -8.16 16.54
N GLU A 18 -1.20 -8.14 17.74
CA GLU A 18 -0.54 -7.60 18.92
C GLU A 18 0.73 -8.39 19.30
N GLN A 19 0.68 -9.72 19.23
CA GLN A 19 1.86 -10.56 19.45
C GLN A 19 2.97 -10.28 18.43
N ILE A 20 2.62 -10.04 17.16
CA ILE A 20 3.59 -9.66 16.13
C ILE A 20 4.24 -8.33 16.48
N ILE A 21 3.46 -7.30 16.85
CA ILE A 21 3.98 -5.98 17.23
C ILE A 21 4.90 -6.08 18.45
N GLU A 22 4.52 -6.85 19.45
CA GLU A 22 5.36 -7.06 20.65
C GLU A 22 6.68 -7.75 20.28
N LYS A 23 6.63 -8.84 19.51
CA LYS A 23 7.82 -9.59 19.12
C LYS A 23 8.75 -8.77 18.23
N THR A 24 8.23 -8.01 17.26
CA THR A 24 9.06 -7.20 16.38
C THR A 24 9.79 -6.11 17.14
N ARG A 25 9.12 -5.46 18.11
CA ARG A 25 9.75 -4.50 19.03
C ARG A 25 10.82 -5.19 19.91
N LYS A 26 10.48 -6.33 20.52
CA LYS A 26 11.40 -7.09 21.39
C LYS A 26 12.69 -7.49 20.68
N TYR A 27 12.58 -7.96 19.44
CA TYR A 27 13.73 -8.45 18.65
C TYR A 27 14.33 -7.39 17.73
N GLY A 28 13.84 -6.15 17.74
CA GLY A 28 14.33 -5.07 16.88
C GLY A 28 14.15 -5.35 15.38
N ILE A 29 13.14 -6.12 14.99
CA ILE A 29 12.87 -6.48 13.60
C ILE A 29 12.11 -5.34 12.93
N TYR A 30 12.71 -4.74 11.90
CA TYR A 30 12.04 -3.74 11.08
C TYR A 30 10.90 -4.37 10.27
N THR A 31 9.73 -3.75 10.29
CA THR A 31 8.55 -4.20 9.53
C THR A 31 7.62 -3.02 9.20
N ASN A 32 6.47 -3.32 8.60
CA ASN A 32 5.39 -2.38 8.35
C ASN A 32 4.96 -1.63 9.62
N SER A 33 4.38 -0.43 9.44
CA SER A 33 3.83 0.36 10.52
C SER A 33 2.75 -0.38 11.30
N GLU A 34 2.59 -0.05 12.58
CA GLU A 34 1.52 -0.59 13.41
C GLU A 34 0.14 -0.24 12.86
N VAL A 35 0.00 0.90 12.18
CA VAL A 35 -1.24 1.27 11.49
C VAL A 35 -1.55 0.30 10.35
N TYR A 36 -0.54 -0.11 9.58
CA TYR A 36 -0.71 -1.14 8.56
C TYR A 36 -1.09 -2.48 9.19
N LEU A 37 -0.34 -2.93 10.22
CA LEU A 37 -0.58 -4.22 10.88
C LEU A 37 -1.99 -4.30 11.48
N ARG A 38 -2.41 -3.31 12.27
CA ARG A 38 -3.76 -3.24 12.84
C ARG A 38 -4.84 -3.04 11.78
N GLY A 39 -4.48 -2.48 10.62
CA GLY A 39 -5.39 -2.32 9.49
C GLY A 39 -5.73 -3.63 8.76
N ILE A 40 -4.93 -4.68 8.91
CA ILE A 40 -5.19 -6.01 8.32
C ILE A 40 -6.56 -6.54 8.78
N ARG A 41 -6.88 -6.36 10.07
CA ARG A 41 -8.19 -6.68 10.63
C ARG A 41 -9.34 -6.00 9.86
N LYS A 42 -9.21 -4.69 9.60
CA LYS A 42 -10.24 -3.91 8.88
C LYS A 42 -10.47 -4.43 7.46
N PHE A 43 -9.40 -4.82 6.77
CA PHE A 43 -9.50 -5.41 5.43
C PHE A 43 -10.32 -6.70 5.42
N PHE A 44 -10.05 -7.61 6.36
CA PHE A 44 -10.73 -8.91 6.47
C PHE A 44 -12.15 -8.82 7.04
N GLU A 45 -12.42 -7.82 7.88
CA GLU A 45 -13.78 -7.55 8.37
C GLU A 45 -14.67 -6.99 7.25
N ASP A 46 -14.24 -5.88 6.64
CA ASP A 46 -14.96 -5.27 5.53
C ASP A 46 -14.06 -4.32 4.73
N LYS A 47 -13.49 -4.83 3.63
CA LYS A 47 -12.66 -4.01 2.74
C LYS A 47 -13.38 -2.78 2.15
N SER A 48 -14.72 -2.73 2.12
CA SER A 48 -15.43 -1.54 1.63
C SER A 48 -15.20 -0.32 2.53
N LYS A 49 -14.92 -0.56 3.82
CA LYS A 49 -14.59 0.46 4.82
C LYS A 49 -13.15 0.94 4.76
N ILE A 50 -12.34 0.41 3.85
CA ILE A 50 -11.00 0.94 3.60
C ILE A 50 -11.15 2.31 2.95
N ASP A 51 -10.66 3.30 3.68
CA ASP A 51 -10.58 4.70 3.30
C ASP A 51 -9.13 5.16 3.50
N ILE A 52 -8.36 5.12 2.41
CA ILE A 52 -6.95 5.51 2.38
C ILE A 52 -6.67 6.24 1.07
N ASP A 53 -5.81 7.25 1.13
CA ASP A 53 -5.23 7.85 -0.06
C ASP A 53 -4.19 6.89 -0.64
N CYS A 54 -4.56 6.07 -1.62
CA CYS A 54 -3.62 5.20 -2.31
C CYS A 54 -2.83 6.01 -3.34
N PHE A 55 -1.50 5.96 -3.26
CA PHE A 55 -0.60 6.63 -4.20
C PHE A 55 0.06 5.64 -5.18
N ALA A 56 -0.49 4.42 -5.34
CA ALA A 56 -0.05 3.51 -6.40
C ALA A 56 -0.19 4.19 -7.77
N GLY A 57 0.78 3.98 -8.66
CA GLY A 57 0.89 4.73 -9.91
C GLY A 57 1.59 6.08 -9.80
N PHE A 58 1.85 6.61 -8.59
CA PHE A 58 2.70 7.81 -8.41
C PHE A 58 4.13 7.45 -8.05
N PHE A 59 4.34 6.53 -7.10
CA PHE A 59 5.68 6.13 -6.66
C PHE A 59 6.14 4.79 -7.28
N LEU A 60 5.23 4.04 -7.91
CA LEU A 60 5.56 2.78 -8.59
C LEU A 60 4.62 2.50 -9.76
N CYS A 61 5.08 1.60 -10.63
CA CYS A 61 4.26 0.78 -11.51
C CYS A 61 4.97 -0.56 -11.75
N ASN A 62 4.26 -1.51 -12.35
CA ASN A 62 4.80 -2.78 -12.80
C ASN A 62 4.89 -2.75 -14.32
N ILE A 63 5.94 -3.36 -14.88
CA ILE A 63 6.04 -3.64 -16.31
C ILE A 63 6.04 -5.16 -16.47
N SER A 64 5.06 -5.71 -17.19
CA SER A 64 4.99 -7.16 -17.42
C SER A 64 6.10 -7.62 -18.37
N TRP A 65 6.35 -8.94 -18.41
CA TRP A 65 7.27 -9.56 -19.37
C TRP A 65 6.86 -9.32 -20.84
N GLU A 66 5.57 -9.03 -21.09
CA GLU A 66 5.06 -8.64 -22.41
C GLU A 66 5.27 -7.16 -22.72
N GLY A 67 5.73 -6.36 -21.77
CA GLY A 67 5.98 -4.92 -21.89
C GLY A 67 4.82 -4.03 -21.42
N TYR A 68 3.73 -4.60 -20.89
CA TYR A 68 2.58 -3.81 -20.43
C TYR A 68 2.91 -3.02 -19.16
N VAL A 69 2.63 -1.72 -19.17
CA VAL A 69 2.80 -0.83 -18.02
C VAL A 69 1.50 -0.79 -17.21
N VAL A 70 1.59 -1.23 -15.96
CA VAL A 70 0.45 -1.45 -15.05
C VAL A 70 0.69 -0.67 -13.74
N PRO A 71 -0.11 0.35 -13.41
CA PRO A 71 0.10 1.18 -12.22
C PRO A 71 -0.11 0.44 -10.90
N CYS A 72 -0.95 -0.60 -10.90
CA CYS A 72 -1.27 -1.44 -9.75
C CYS A 72 -1.79 -2.78 -10.27
N ALA A 73 -1.52 -3.89 -9.57
CA ALA A 73 -1.93 -5.25 -9.98
C ALA A 73 -3.45 -5.44 -10.21
N PHE A 74 -4.26 -4.50 -9.72
CA PHE A 74 -5.71 -4.53 -9.79
C PHE A 74 -6.30 -3.56 -10.82
N ILE A 75 -5.46 -2.90 -11.59
CA ILE A 75 -5.82 -1.91 -12.59
C ILE A 75 -5.35 -2.39 -13.97
N PRO A 76 -6.13 -2.20 -15.04
CA PRO A 76 -5.70 -2.57 -16.38
C PRO A 76 -4.39 -1.88 -16.82
N PRO A 77 -3.67 -2.46 -17.79
CA PRO A 77 -2.53 -1.81 -18.42
C PRO A 77 -2.91 -0.45 -19.03
N VAL A 78 -2.00 0.50 -18.93
CA VAL A 78 -2.17 1.86 -19.48
C VAL A 78 -1.42 2.03 -20.81
N GLY A 79 -0.42 1.20 -21.08
CA GLY A 79 0.37 1.22 -22.31
C GLY A 79 1.31 0.02 -22.40
N ASN A 80 2.10 -0.04 -23.47
CA ASN A 80 3.13 -1.08 -23.64
C ASN A 80 4.44 -0.46 -24.12
N VAL A 81 5.54 -0.73 -23.42
CA VAL A 81 6.87 -0.15 -23.69
C VAL A 81 7.47 -0.59 -25.02
N LYS A 82 6.95 -1.67 -25.63
CA LYS A 82 7.35 -2.10 -26.97
C LYS A 82 6.84 -1.15 -28.06
N ASN A 83 5.77 -0.41 -27.79
CA ASN A 83 5.11 0.47 -28.75
C ASN A 83 5.37 1.96 -28.46
N GLU A 84 5.56 2.33 -27.20
CA GLU A 84 5.70 3.72 -26.76
C GLU A 84 6.74 3.82 -25.62
N PRO A 85 7.66 4.80 -25.65
CA PRO A 85 8.61 5.01 -24.56
C PRO A 85 7.91 5.13 -23.20
N PHE A 86 8.49 4.50 -22.17
CA PHE A 86 7.92 4.48 -20.82
C PHE A 86 7.59 5.89 -20.30
N GLU A 87 8.47 6.87 -20.52
CA GLU A 87 8.26 8.25 -20.10
C GLU A 87 6.97 8.86 -20.70
N LYS A 88 6.70 8.58 -21.98
CA LYS A 88 5.46 9.05 -22.63
C LYS A 88 4.24 8.38 -22.03
N ILE A 89 4.30 7.08 -21.73
CA ILE A 89 3.22 6.36 -21.05
C ILE A 89 3.00 6.94 -19.65
N TRP A 90 4.07 7.12 -18.87
CA TRP A 90 4.03 7.58 -17.47
C TRP A 90 3.48 9.01 -17.33
N ASN A 91 3.82 9.89 -18.27
CA ASN A 91 3.37 11.28 -18.27
C ASN A 91 2.07 11.51 -19.06
N SER A 92 1.51 10.46 -19.67
CA SER A 92 0.30 10.56 -20.49
C SER A 92 -0.94 10.96 -19.69
N GLN A 93 -1.91 11.57 -20.37
CA GLN A 93 -3.21 11.91 -19.80
C GLN A 93 -3.94 10.65 -19.30
N ARG A 94 -3.92 9.55 -20.06
CA ARG A 94 -4.53 8.26 -19.67
C ARG A 94 -3.97 7.72 -18.35
N PHE A 95 -2.67 7.85 -18.11
CA PHE A 95 -2.07 7.43 -16.84
C PHE A 95 -2.47 8.36 -15.69
N ASN A 96 -2.54 9.67 -15.95
CA ASN A 96 -3.01 10.64 -14.97
C ASN A 96 -4.49 10.44 -14.58
N GLU A 97 -5.34 10.03 -15.52
CA GLU A 97 -6.73 9.66 -15.24
C GLU A 97 -6.79 8.43 -14.32
N VAL A 98 -6.01 7.40 -14.61
CA VAL A 98 -5.92 6.22 -13.74
C VAL A 98 -5.42 6.56 -12.34
N ARG A 99 -4.42 7.44 -12.20
CA ARG A 99 -3.97 7.96 -10.89
C ARG A 99 -5.10 8.64 -10.11
N LYS A 100 -5.95 9.43 -10.78
CA LYS A 100 -7.11 10.08 -10.15
C LYS A 100 -8.13 9.04 -9.69
N GLU A 101 -8.41 8.01 -10.48
CA GLU A 101 -9.34 6.95 -10.12
C GLU A 101 -8.83 6.11 -8.94
N ILE A 102 -7.53 5.78 -8.91
CA ILE A 102 -6.89 5.14 -7.76
C ILE A 102 -7.05 5.98 -6.49
N LYS A 103 -6.79 7.30 -6.57
CA LYS A 103 -6.89 8.22 -5.42
C LYS A 103 -8.33 8.36 -4.93
N LYS A 104 -9.33 8.33 -5.81
CA LYS A 104 -10.76 8.31 -5.44
C LYS A 104 -11.19 6.97 -4.82
N GLY A 105 -10.34 5.95 -4.84
CA GLY A 105 -10.67 4.61 -4.36
C GLY A 105 -11.53 3.80 -5.35
N ASN A 106 -11.56 4.19 -6.63
CA ASN A 106 -12.29 3.50 -7.70
C ASN A 106 -11.51 2.26 -8.18
N CYS A 107 -11.26 1.34 -7.26
CA CYS A 107 -10.62 0.06 -7.50
C CYS A 107 -11.23 -1.01 -6.56
N GLN A 108 -10.80 -2.25 -6.69
CA GLN A 108 -11.34 -3.35 -5.87
C GLN A 108 -11.01 -3.27 -4.36
N LYS A 109 -10.24 -2.25 -3.95
CA LYS A 109 -9.65 -1.99 -2.63
C LYS A 109 -8.78 -3.16 -2.14
N CYS A 110 -7.55 -2.88 -1.72
CA CYS A 110 -6.61 -3.89 -1.25
C CYS A 110 -5.89 -3.44 0.02
N TRP A 111 -5.21 -4.38 0.67
CA TRP A 111 -4.34 -4.10 1.81
C TRP A 111 -2.92 -4.63 1.61
N MET A 112 -2.42 -4.58 0.37
CA MET A 112 -1.09 -5.08 0.02
C MET A 112 0.00 -4.17 0.58
N GLY A 113 0.99 -4.74 1.27
CA GLY A 113 2.09 -4.01 1.87
C GLY A 113 2.86 -3.14 0.87
N CYS A 114 3.02 -3.62 -0.37
CA CYS A 114 3.70 -2.90 -1.46
C CYS A 114 3.02 -1.59 -1.87
N PHE A 115 1.73 -1.41 -1.58
CA PHE A 115 0.98 -0.22 -1.96
C PHE A 115 0.59 0.61 -0.75
N ILE A 116 0.10 -0.02 0.32
CA ILE A 116 -0.51 0.69 1.45
C ILE A 116 0.55 1.34 2.34
N GLU A 117 1.60 0.61 2.71
CA GLU A 117 2.64 1.15 3.59
C GLU A 117 3.40 2.33 2.93
N PRO A 118 3.84 2.25 1.65
CA PRO A 118 4.39 3.41 0.98
C PRO A 118 3.38 4.56 0.83
N SER A 119 2.10 4.27 0.60
CA SER A 119 1.07 5.31 0.54
C SER A 119 0.90 6.04 1.86
N PHE A 120 1.02 5.32 2.99
CA PHE A 120 1.10 5.95 4.31
C PHE A 120 2.33 6.85 4.39
N ARG A 121 3.52 6.38 3.98
CA ARG A 121 4.75 7.18 3.99
C ARG A 121 4.67 8.45 3.12
N CYS A 122 3.98 8.38 1.98
CA CYS A 122 3.77 9.53 1.10
C CYS A 122 2.60 10.44 1.53
N SER A 123 1.76 10.02 2.49
CA SER A 123 0.62 10.81 2.95
C SER A 123 1.04 11.82 4.01
N LEU A 124 0.89 13.12 3.71
CA LEU A 124 1.16 14.19 4.69
C LEU A 124 0.33 14.02 5.98
N LYS A 125 -0.93 13.60 5.84
CA LYS A 125 -1.83 13.32 6.96
C LYS A 125 -1.28 12.22 7.86
N PHE A 126 -0.70 11.18 7.27
CA PHE A 126 -0.11 10.07 8.03
C PHE A 126 1.24 10.45 8.65
N ALA A 127 2.06 11.22 7.92
CA ALA A 127 3.34 11.76 8.39
C ALA A 127 3.19 12.57 9.67
N ILE A 128 2.25 13.52 9.66
CA ILE A 128 1.98 14.38 10.82
C ILE A 128 1.47 13.57 12.02
N ARG A 129 0.68 12.51 11.78
CA ARG A 129 0.10 11.69 12.85
C ARG A 129 1.05 10.64 13.43
N ASN A 130 2.10 10.25 12.70
CA ASN A 130 3.00 9.17 13.09
C ASN A 130 4.49 9.59 13.01
N PRO A 131 4.90 10.73 13.59
CA PRO A 131 6.25 11.27 13.39
C PRO A 131 7.36 10.34 13.88
N ILE A 132 7.12 9.61 14.98
CA ILE A 132 8.08 8.64 15.54
C ILE A 132 8.40 7.54 14.53
N LYS A 133 7.39 7.04 13.80
CA LYS A 133 7.60 5.99 12.78
C LYS A 133 8.46 6.51 11.63
N TYR A 134 8.26 7.74 11.17
CA TYR A 134 9.09 8.32 10.12
C TYR A 134 10.54 8.50 10.56
N ILE A 135 10.75 9.00 11.78
CA ILE A 135 12.09 9.10 12.35
C ILE A 135 12.73 7.71 12.46
N SER A 136 11.97 6.70 12.88
CA SER A 136 12.45 5.31 12.93
C SER A 136 12.79 4.76 11.54
N ASP A 137 11.98 5.06 10.53
CA ASP A 137 12.22 4.67 9.13
C ASP A 137 13.51 5.31 8.62
N MET A 138 13.67 6.63 8.82
CA MET A 138 14.90 7.33 8.45
C MET A 138 16.11 6.74 9.18
N ARG A 139 16.06 6.57 10.50
CA ARG A 139 17.17 5.94 11.24
C ARG A 139 17.52 4.55 10.72
N PHE A 140 16.53 3.75 10.34
CA PHE A 140 16.76 2.41 9.80
C PHE A 140 17.41 2.47 8.41
N PHE A 141 16.87 3.27 7.48
CA PHE A 141 17.37 3.35 6.11
C PHE A 141 18.75 4.01 6.02
N TYR A 142 19.01 5.01 6.85
CA TYR A 142 20.31 5.70 6.90
C TYR A 142 21.31 5.02 7.85
N ARG A 143 20.99 3.87 8.45
CA ARG A 143 21.93 3.14 9.31
C ARG A 143 23.10 2.53 8.53
N TYR A 144 22.90 2.25 7.25
CA TYR A 144 23.85 1.56 6.38
C TYR A 144 24.45 2.45 5.29
N THR A 145 24.18 3.76 5.35
CA THR A 145 24.75 4.80 4.48
C THR A 145 25.78 5.59 5.26
#